data_AF-A0A967AMV1-F1
#
_entry.id   AF-A0A967AMV1-F1
#
_cell.length_a   1.000
_cell.length_b   1.000
_cell.length_c   1.000
_cell.angle_alpha   90.00
_cell.angle_beta   90.00
_cell.angle_gamma   90.00
#
_symmetry.space_group_name_H-M   'P 1'
#
loop_
_entity.id
_entity.type
_entity.pdbx_description
1 polymer ?
#
loop_
_entity_poly.entity_id
_entity_poly.type
_entity_poly.pdbx_seq_one_letter_code
_entity_poly.pdbx_strand_id
1 'polypeptide(L)'
;MRWLKRILIGFVVLGGLTYLYYTEVKPIVIFGLREDYAHAIPYQEIPEGLTSLKAESCGACHTDIYNEWKTSIHSQAYTDPFFHAYWTKDNHTWVCLNCHSPLENQQPTLITDIPRDRVERAVQAPNPHYDQEYQQEGVTCAACHVRDGVILGPFEDAKAPHPTKYDPMFRTTQLCYRCHSVVGGPAQFYNGGPCGTYPEYEDGYWKKERGFICQSCHMPEIERPVAIGGPVRQGRQHLWRGGHDPAMVKRAIDVQVVAEPAEPTPGDKVRVTLTLVNAGAGHKLPTGDPDRHFTVEFAVEDQNGNVLEQQSDTMGRWIMWQPAIIELYDNRLMPLASRDYTFEYEVPKDSAGLRLLTKVRYHIQSERQHQMLIDRYGLTAQDPYHFTVYERAVPLTGNLAGHFQNNGPNAHLACATPNRG
;
A
#
# COMPACT_ATOMS: atom_id res chain seq x y z
N MET A 1 56.99 4.89 18.87
CA MET A 1 56.49 6.25 18.54
C MET A 1 55.78 6.36 17.18
N ARG A 2 56.36 5.92 16.06
CA ARG A 2 55.69 5.95 14.73
C ARG A 2 54.40 5.12 14.63
N TRP A 3 54.38 3.94 15.25
CA TRP A 3 53.21 3.05 15.29
C TRP A 3 52.04 3.65 16.09
N LEU A 4 52.33 4.19 17.28
CA LEU A 4 51.36 4.96 18.08
C LEU A 4 50.77 6.16 17.31
N LYS A 5 51.59 6.91 16.56
CA LYS A 5 51.10 8.00 15.70
C LYS A 5 50.16 7.50 14.59
N ARG A 6 50.48 6.38 13.94
CA ARG A 6 49.62 5.78 12.90
C ARG A 6 48.29 5.29 13.46
N ILE A 7 48.32 4.68 14.65
CA ILE A 7 47.10 4.27 15.36
C ILE A 7 46.23 5.48 15.72
N LEU A 8 46.83 6.53 16.27
CA LEU A 8 46.11 7.75 16.62
C LEU A 8 45.47 8.39 15.38
N ILE A 9 46.20 8.48 14.27
CA ILE A 9 45.65 8.98 12.99
C ILE A 9 44.50 8.07 12.52
N GLY A 10 44.66 6.75 12.63
CA GLY A 10 43.60 5.79 12.29
C GLY A 10 42.32 6.03 13.09
N PHE A 11 42.42 6.24 14.41
CA PHE A 11 41.26 6.56 15.25
C PHE A 11 40.63 7.91 14.89
N VAL A 12 41.43 8.94 14.59
CA VAL A 12 40.91 10.25 14.16
C VAL A 12 40.19 10.14 12.82
N VAL A 13 40.74 9.42 11.84
CA VAL A 13 40.10 9.20 10.55
C VAL A 13 38.82 8.39 10.71
N LEU A 14 38.84 7.30 11.48
CA LEU A 14 37.65 6.50 11.75
C LEU A 14 36.57 7.31 12.48
N GLY A 15 36.95 8.12 13.47
CA GLY A 15 36.06 9.02 14.18
C GLY A 15 35.45 10.08 13.26
N GLY A 16 36.27 10.68 12.38
CA GLY A 16 35.81 11.65 11.37
C GLY A 16 34.87 11.04 10.35
N LEU A 17 35.16 9.85 9.83
CA LEU A 17 34.29 9.12 8.91
C LEU A 17 32.97 8.70 9.57
N THR A 18 33.03 8.24 10.83
CA THR A 18 31.83 7.89 11.60
C THR A 18 30.97 9.12 11.82
N TYR A 19 31.56 10.24 12.24
CA TYR A 19 30.85 11.51 12.38
C TYR A 19 30.20 11.92 11.06
N LEU A 20 30.96 11.94 9.96
CA LEU A 20 30.44 12.28 8.63
C LEU A 20 29.30 11.37 8.21
N TYR A 21 29.41 10.06 8.44
CA TYR A 21 28.36 9.12 8.10
C TYR A 21 27.07 9.41 8.88
N TYR A 22 27.13 9.52 10.22
CA TYR A 22 25.93 9.73 11.04
C TYR A 22 25.31 11.13 10.87
N THR A 23 26.11 12.12 10.49
CA THR A 23 25.63 13.50 10.30
C THR A 23 25.23 13.81 8.87
N GLU A 24 25.87 13.20 7.87
CA GLU A 24 25.73 13.59 6.46
C GLU A 24 25.20 12.50 5.52
N VAL A 25 25.28 11.22 5.89
CA VAL A 25 24.98 10.12 4.96
C VAL A 25 23.83 9.23 5.45
N LYS A 26 23.76 8.93 6.75
CA LYS A 26 22.83 7.94 7.29
C LYS A 26 21.38 8.35 7.00
N PRO A 27 20.60 7.49 6.31
CA PRO A 27 19.18 7.75 6.10
C PRO A 27 18.43 7.62 7.43
N ILE A 28 17.61 8.63 7.76
CA ILE A 28 16.76 8.67 8.96
C ILE A 28 15.32 8.25 8.64
N VAL A 29 14.88 8.52 7.42
CA VAL A 29 13.58 8.08 6.87
C VAL A 29 13.80 7.16 5.70
N ILE A 30 12.76 6.42 5.32
CA ILE A 30 12.82 5.45 4.21
C ILE A 30 12.79 6.11 2.82
N PHE A 31 12.56 7.42 2.72
CA PHE A 31 12.40 8.13 1.45
C PHE A 31 13.22 9.41 1.32
N GLY A 32 13.33 9.92 0.09
CA GLY A 32 13.89 11.23 -0.23
C GLY A 32 12.84 12.32 -0.27
N LEU A 33 13.28 13.57 -0.20
CA LEU A 33 12.41 14.73 -0.26
C LEU A 33 12.22 15.20 -1.72
N ARG A 34 10.97 15.45 -2.13
CA ARG A 34 10.62 16.13 -3.38
C ARG A 34 9.89 17.42 -3.03
N GLU A 35 10.11 18.47 -3.81
CA GLU A 35 9.60 19.82 -3.54
C GLU A 35 8.08 19.86 -3.32
N ASP A 36 7.33 19.15 -4.16
CA ASP A 36 5.86 19.15 -4.11
C ASP A 36 5.26 18.52 -2.85
N TYR A 37 5.99 17.69 -2.09
CA TYR A 37 5.56 17.18 -0.78
C TYR A 37 6.50 17.57 0.37
N ALA A 38 7.47 18.45 0.10
CA ALA A 38 8.37 18.97 1.12
C ALA A 38 7.65 19.85 2.16
N HIS A 39 6.47 20.35 1.83
CA HIS A 39 5.63 21.14 2.71
C HIS A 39 4.23 20.55 2.78
N ALA A 40 3.49 20.89 3.84
CA ALA A 40 2.06 20.63 3.88
C ALA A 40 1.35 21.30 2.69
N ILE A 41 0.15 20.85 2.37
CA ILE A 41 -0.76 21.62 1.53
C ILE A 41 -1.08 22.90 2.31
N PRO A 42 -0.82 24.10 1.76
CA PRO A 42 -0.98 25.35 2.48
C PRO A 42 -2.36 25.50 3.10
N TYR A 43 -2.47 26.34 4.12
CA TYR A 43 -3.77 26.72 4.69
C TYR A 43 -4.79 27.06 3.60
N GLN A 44 -5.99 26.52 3.74
CA GLN A 44 -7.08 26.74 2.80
C GLN A 44 -8.16 27.60 3.45
N GLU A 45 -8.63 28.61 2.72
CA GLU A 45 -9.78 29.39 3.13
C GLU A 45 -11.05 28.53 3.07
N ILE A 46 -11.97 28.76 4.02
CA ILE A 46 -13.28 28.12 4.01
C ILE A 46 -14.08 28.71 2.83
N PRO A 47 -14.52 27.90 1.84
CA PRO A 47 -15.34 28.39 0.74
C PRO A 47 -16.60 29.10 1.24
N GLU A 48 -17.01 30.17 0.54
CA GLU A 48 -18.27 30.85 0.83
C GLU A 48 -19.44 29.86 0.86
N GLY A 49 -20.32 29.97 1.86
CA GLY A 49 -21.44 29.06 2.06
C GLY A 49 -21.12 27.82 2.89
N LEU A 50 -19.85 27.58 3.27
CA LEU A 50 -19.45 26.55 4.22
C LEU A 50 -19.10 27.14 5.59
N THR A 51 -19.24 26.32 6.63
CA THR A 51 -18.92 26.71 8.02
C THR A 51 -17.55 26.22 8.46
N SER A 52 -17.01 25.19 7.81
CA SER A 52 -15.74 24.55 8.14
C SER A 52 -15.24 23.72 6.97
N LEU A 53 -13.95 23.40 6.97
CA LEU A 53 -13.33 22.43 6.06
C LEU A 53 -13.37 20.98 6.59
N LYS A 54 -13.94 20.77 7.79
CA LYS A 54 -14.20 19.43 8.35
C LYS A 54 -15.06 18.61 7.40
N ALA A 55 -14.73 17.33 7.24
CA ALA A 55 -15.42 16.42 6.35
C ALA A 55 -16.92 16.32 6.66
N GLU A 56 -17.32 16.48 7.94
CA GLU A 56 -18.73 16.51 8.33
C GLU A 56 -19.51 17.66 7.69
N SER A 57 -18.88 18.83 7.48
CA SER A 57 -19.51 20.00 6.87
C SER A 57 -19.86 19.69 5.41
N CYS A 58 -18.94 19.01 4.70
CA CYS A 58 -19.20 18.48 3.37
C CYS A 58 -20.28 17.38 3.39
N GLY A 59 -20.23 16.49 4.38
CA GLY A 59 -21.14 15.34 4.55
C GLY A 59 -22.60 15.70 4.78
N ALA A 60 -22.89 16.93 5.23
CA ALA A 60 -24.25 17.45 5.35
C ALA A 60 -25.01 17.48 4.02
N CYS A 61 -24.30 17.70 2.90
CA CYS A 61 -24.88 17.68 1.55
C CYS A 61 -24.40 16.48 0.73
N HIS A 62 -23.16 16.02 0.94
CA HIS A 62 -22.49 14.94 0.20
C HIS A 62 -22.48 13.63 0.99
N THR A 63 -23.63 13.24 1.54
CA THR A 63 -23.74 12.17 2.56
C THR A 63 -23.16 10.83 2.10
N ASP A 64 -23.45 10.38 0.87
CA ASP A 64 -22.93 9.10 0.38
C ASP A 64 -21.41 9.11 0.24
N ILE A 65 -20.84 10.20 -0.29
CA ILE A 65 -19.39 10.38 -0.48
C ILE A 65 -18.68 10.42 0.89
N TYR A 66 -19.24 11.16 1.84
CA TYR A 66 -18.73 11.23 3.20
C TYR A 66 -18.72 9.85 3.86
N ASN A 67 -19.82 9.09 3.76
CA ASN A 67 -19.93 7.75 4.32
C ASN A 67 -18.93 6.77 3.68
N GLU A 68 -18.68 6.87 2.37
CA GLU A 68 -17.65 6.09 1.70
C GLU A 68 -16.25 6.43 2.23
N TRP A 69 -15.91 7.72 2.26
CA TRP A 69 -14.61 8.21 2.70
C TRP A 69 -14.29 7.76 4.13
N LYS A 70 -15.24 7.83 5.06
CA LYS A 70 -15.06 7.38 6.46
C LYS A 70 -14.60 5.93 6.60
N THR A 71 -14.93 5.09 5.62
CA THR A 71 -14.55 3.68 5.64
C THR A 71 -13.18 3.43 5.02
N SER A 72 -12.53 4.44 4.48
CA SER A 72 -11.27 4.32 3.74
C SER A 72 -10.04 4.49 4.64
N ILE A 73 -8.88 4.03 4.17
CA ILE A 73 -7.60 4.34 4.81
C ILE A 73 -7.25 5.83 4.70
N HIS A 74 -7.82 6.58 3.74
CA HIS A 74 -7.60 8.04 3.68
C HIS A 74 -8.15 8.75 4.92
N SER A 75 -9.37 8.44 5.36
CA SER A 75 -9.94 9.02 6.58
C SER A 75 -9.24 8.54 7.85
N GLN A 76 -8.51 7.44 7.77
CA GLN A 76 -7.78 6.81 8.87
C GLN A 76 -6.26 7.04 8.75
N ALA A 77 -5.80 7.84 7.77
CA ALA A 77 -4.38 7.87 7.43
C ALA A 77 -3.52 8.32 8.60
N TYR A 78 -4.00 9.29 9.38
CA TYR A 78 -3.35 9.71 10.61
C TYR A 78 -3.59 8.75 11.77
N THR A 79 -4.81 8.24 11.93
CA THR A 79 -5.23 7.46 13.11
C THR A 79 -4.91 5.97 13.04
N ASP A 80 -4.39 5.49 11.90
CA ASP A 80 -3.99 4.10 11.71
C ASP A 80 -2.93 3.71 12.76
N PRO A 81 -3.19 2.69 13.59
CA PRO A 81 -2.25 2.26 14.61
C PRO A 81 -0.94 1.70 14.02
N PHE A 82 -0.95 1.11 12.83
CA PHE A 82 0.29 0.71 12.16
C PHE A 82 1.12 1.93 11.81
N PHE A 83 0.50 2.96 11.20
CA PHE A 83 1.16 4.23 10.93
C PHE A 83 1.76 4.84 12.21
N HIS A 84 1.00 4.95 13.30
CA HIS A 84 1.51 5.52 14.55
C HIS A 84 2.72 4.76 15.12
N ALA A 85 2.73 3.43 15.04
CA ALA A 85 3.86 2.62 15.49
C ALA A 85 5.11 2.86 14.62
N TYR A 86 4.95 2.89 13.29
CA TYR A 86 6.04 3.23 12.37
C TYR A 86 6.51 4.68 12.54
N TRP A 87 5.59 5.62 12.73
CA TRP A 87 5.91 7.04 12.94
C TRP A 87 6.66 7.25 14.25
N THR A 88 6.31 6.52 15.31
CA THR A 88 7.06 6.48 16.58
C THR A 88 8.48 5.93 16.36
N LYS A 89 8.61 4.84 15.62
CA LYS A 89 9.91 4.25 15.24
C LYS A 89 10.78 5.25 14.46
N ASP A 90 10.18 6.05 13.61
CA ASP A 90 10.83 7.10 12.81
C ASP A 90 10.92 8.44 13.57
N ASN A 91 10.88 8.39 14.91
CA ASN A 91 11.02 9.54 15.82
C ASN A 91 10.07 10.71 15.50
N HIS A 92 8.84 10.40 15.12
CA HIS A 92 7.80 11.35 14.78
C HIS A 92 8.25 12.36 13.70
N THR A 93 9.02 11.91 12.71
CA THR A 93 9.51 12.80 11.65
C THR A 93 8.32 13.45 10.94
N TRP A 94 8.34 14.78 10.85
CA TRP A 94 7.22 15.62 10.38
C TRP A 94 6.75 15.29 8.95
N VAL A 95 7.67 14.89 8.06
CA VAL A 95 7.37 14.72 6.63
C VAL A 95 6.32 13.63 6.37
N CYS A 96 6.16 12.68 7.29
CA CYS A 96 5.10 11.67 7.22
C CYS A 96 3.70 12.31 7.22
N LEU A 97 3.53 13.42 7.93
CA LEU A 97 2.25 14.14 8.00
C LEU A 97 1.86 14.77 6.66
N ASN A 98 2.81 15.05 5.76
CA ASN A 98 2.48 15.60 4.43
C ASN A 98 1.72 14.63 3.51
N CYS A 99 1.64 13.35 3.90
CA CYS A 99 0.78 12.35 3.27
C CYS A 99 -0.35 11.87 4.19
N HIS A 100 -0.10 11.79 5.50
CA HIS A 100 -1.04 11.20 6.47
C HIS A 100 -2.02 12.20 7.11
N SER A 101 -1.68 13.49 7.12
CA SER A 101 -2.54 14.62 7.53
C SER A 101 -2.09 15.88 6.78
N PRO A 102 -2.32 15.91 5.46
CA PRO A 102 -1.54 16.71 4.53
C PRO A 102 -1.85 18.22 4.57
N LEU A 103 -2.95 18.67 5.17
CA LEU A 103 -3.27 20.09 5.26
C LEU A 103 -2.47 20.76 6.38
N GLU A 104 -2.07 22.01 6.14
CA GLU A 104 -1.28 22.80 7.10
C GLU A 104 -1.94 22.86 8.48
N ASN A 105 -3.23 23.17 8.56
CA ASN A 105 -3.98 23.25 9.82
C ASN A 105 -4.23 21.90 10.51
N GLN A 106 -3.83 20.78 9.91
CA GLN A 106 -3.77 19.46 10.57
C GLN A 106 -2.42 19.20 11.26
N GLN A 107 -1.42 20.07 11.06
CA GLN A 107 -0.07 19.86 11.58
C GLN A 107 0.24 20.82 12.74
N PRO A 108 0.83 20.32 13.85
CA PRO A 108 1.10 21.14 15.03
C PRO A 108 2.23 22.15 14.81
N THR A 109 3.07 21.93 13.79
CA THR A 109 4.22 22.74 13.46
C THR A 109 4.29 23.02 11.96
N LEU A 110 4.91 24.14 11.61
CA LEU A 110 5.23 24.54 10.25
C LEU A 110 6.73 24.36 10.01
N ILE A 111 7.09 23.92 8.81
CA ILE A 111 8.49 23.80 8.38
C ILE A 111 8.92 25.09 7.70
N THR A 112 9.86 25.81 8.32
CA THR A 112 10.36 27.11 7.82
C THR A 112 11.65 26.99 7.02
N ASP A 113 12.43 25.96 7.26
CA ASP A 113 13.66 25.65 6.51
C ASP A 113 13.98 24.16 6.62
N ILE A 114 14.61 23.61 5.58
CA ILE A 114 15.07 22.22 5.54
C ILE A 114 16.56 22.23 5.16
N PRO A 115 17.47 22.49 6.12
CA PRO A 115 18.89 22.60 5.83
C PRO A 115 19.42 21.37 5.11
N ARG A 116 19.90 21.58 3.87
CA ARG A 116 20.49 20.54 3.01
C ARG A 116 19.52 19.40 2.68
N ASP A 117 18.22 19.67 2.62
CA ASP A 117 17.16 18.68 2.33
C ASP A 117 17.12 17.51 3.33
N ARG A 118 17.57 17.76 4.57
CA ARG A 118 17.62 16.78 5.65
C ARG A 118 16.41 16.93 6.55
N VAL A 119 15.48 16.00 6.43
CA VAL A 119 14.19 16.03 7.16
C VAL A 119 14.38 16.11 8.68
N GLU A 120 15.39 15.45 9.23
CA GLU A 120 15.66 15.46 10.67
C GLU A 120 16.30 16.78 11.17
N ARG A 121 16.72 17.65 10.26
CA ARG A 121 17.29 18.98 10.56
C ARG A 121 16.31 20.12 10.29
N ALA A 122 15.09 19.81 9.86
CA ALA A 122 14.09 20.81 9.54
C ALA A 122 13.81 21.73 10.74
N VAL A 123 13.72 23.03 10.46
CA VAL A 123 13.38 24.04 11.46
C VAL A 123 11.87 24.12 11.56
N GLN A 124 11.36 23.92 12.77
CA GLN A 124 9.92 23.85 13.05
C GLN A 124 9.47 25.06 13.88
N ALA A 125 8.37 25.68 13.49
CA ALA A 125 7.69 26.71 14.28
C ALA A 125 6.29 26.23 14.70
N PRO A 126 5.77 26.61 15.88
CA PRO A 126 4.39 26.30 16.25
C PRO A 126 3.40 26.82 15.21
N ASN A 127 2.41 26.00 14.84
CA ASN A 127 1.38 26.40 13.90
C ASN A 127 0.19 27.07 14.61
N PRO A 128 -0.08 28.37 14.40
CA PRO A 128 -1.21 29.06 15.03
C PRO A 128 -2.58 28.61 14.50
N HIS A 129 -2.62 27.93 13.35
CA HIS A 129 -3.85 27.43 12.72
C HIS A 129 -4.13 25.95 13.03
N TYR A 130 -3.31 25.31 13.87
CA TYR A 130 -3.46 23.90 14.19
C TYR A 130 -4.79 23.59 14.87
N ASP A 131 -5.55 22.65 14.29
CA ASP A 131 -6.76 22.05 14.86
C ASP A 131 -6.53 20.54 15.02
N GLN A 132 -6.49 20.09 16.28
CA GLN A 132 -6.28 18.70 16.63
C GLN A 132 -7.39 17.78 16.11
N GLU A 133 -8.65 18.24 16.11
CA GLU A 133 -9.77 17.45 15.58
C GLU A 133 -9.61 17.27 14.08
N TYR A 134 -9.11 18.29 13.40
CA TYR A 134 -8.89 18.23 11.96
C TYR A 134 -7.78 17.26 11.57
N GLN A 135 -6.74 17.13 12.39
CA GLN A 135 -5.71 16.11 12.22
C GLN A 135 -6.28 14.69 12.23
N GLN A 136 -7.30 14.42 13.04
CA GLN A 136 -7.92 13.10 13.13
C GLN A 136 -8.65 12.68 11.85
N GLU A 137 -8.94 13.61 10.94
CA GLU A 137 -9.57 13.29 9.64
C GLU A 137 -8.57 12.74 8.60
N GLY A 138 -7.27 12.72 8.89
CA GLY A 138 -6.25 12.21 7.97
C GLY A 138 -6.29 12.94 6.61
N VAL A 139 -6.41 12.20 5.51
CA VAL A 139 -6.62 12.78 4.18
C VAL A 139 -8.11 13.12 4.01
N THR A 140 -8.50 14.30 4.50
CA THR A 140 -9.88 14.82 4.46
C THR A 140 -10.29 15.37 3.08
N CYS A 141 -11.57 15.73 2.91
CA CYS A 141 -12.13 16.25 1.66
C CYS A 141 -11.33 17.45 1.13
N ALA A 142 -11.03 18.41 2.00
CA ALA A 142 -10.34 19.64 1.62
C ALA A 142 -8.88 19.42 1.18
N ALA A 143 -8.23 18.34 1.65
CA ALA A 143 -6.88 17.98 1.21
C ALA A 143 -6.84 17.76 -0.30
N CYS A 144 -7.87 17.10 -0.84
CA CYS A 144 -7.96 16.83 -2.27
C CYS A 144 -8.69 17.93 -3.05
N HIS A 145 -9.78 18.48 -2.50
CA HIS A 145 -10.74 19.25 -3.28
C HIS A 145 -10.66 20.77 -3.10
N VAL A 146 -10.09 21.31 -2.03
CA VAL A 146 -10.19 22.76 -1.77
C VAL A 146 -8.87 23.44 -2.13
N ARG A 147 -8.92 24.43 -3.02
CA ARG A 147 -7.80 25.33 -3.34
C ARG A 147 -8.30 26.76 -3.38
N ASP A 148 -7.66 27.64 -2.62
CA ASP A 148 -7.90 29.09 -2.62
C ASP A 148 -9.38 29.46 -2.45
N GLY A 149 -10.06 28.84 -1.47
CA GLY A 149 -11.49 29.08 -1.18
C GLY A 149 -12.47 28.50 -2.20
N VAL A 150 -12.00 27.67 -3.14
CA VAL A 150 -12.82 27.06 -4.20
C VAL A 150 -12.75 25.54 -4.15
N ILE A 151 -13.89 24.86 -4.37
CA ILE A 151 -13.96 23.40 -4.47
C ILE A 151 -13.71 22.97 -5.92
N LEU A 152 -12.58 22.30 -6.14
CA LEU A 152 -12.17 21.73 -7.41
C LEU A 152 -12.83 20.37 -7.65
N GLY A 153 -13.20 20.10 -8.90
CA GLY A 153 -13.78 18.82 -9.28
C GLY A 153 -13.88 18.59 -10.78
N PRO A 154 -14.40 17.43 -11.21
CA PRO A 154 -14.36 16.99 -12.60
C PRO A 154 -15.53 17.51 -13.45
N PHE A 155 -16.37 18.43 -12.96
CA PHE A 155 -17.59 18.88 -13.62
C PHE A 155 -17.58 20.40 -13.89
N GLU A 156 -17.75 20.80 -15.15
CA GLU A 156 -17.77 22.20 -15.60
C GLU A 156 -19.06 22.94 -15.27
N ASP A 157 -20.16 22.22 -15.16
CA ASP A 157 -21.51 22.74 -14.94
C ASP A 157 -21.99 22.53 -13.49
N ALA A 158 -21.06 22.38 -12.55
CA ALA A 158 -21.36 22.20 -11.13
C ALA A 158 -22.12 23.43 -10.59
N LYS A 159 -23.37 23.23 -10.17
CA LYS A 159 -24.17 24.25 -9.46
C LYS A 159 -24.20 23.90 -7.98
N ALA A 160 -23.61 24.74 -7.14
CA ALA A 160 -23.49 24.51 -5.71
C ALA A 160 -23.73 25.81 -4.92
N PRO A 161 -24.13 25.72 -3.64
CA PRO A 161 -24.25 26.87 -2.75
C PRO A 161 -22.90 27.45 -2.30
N HIS A 162 -21.79 26.87 -2.78
CA HIS A 162 -20.42 27.29 -2.53
C HIS A 162 -19.63 27.37 -3.85
N PRO A 163 -18.53 28.13 -3.91
CA PRO A 163 -17.70 28.23 -5.10
C PRO A 163 -17.17 26.88 -5.58
N THR A 164 -17.32 26.61 -6.87
CA THR A 164 -16.78 25.42 -7.54
C THR A 164 -15.97 25.82 -8.77
N LYS A 165 -14.96 25.02 -9.12
CA LYS A 165 -14.20 25.20 -10.35
C LYS A 165 -13.83 23.84 -10.96
N TYR A 166 -14.00 23.74 -12.26
CA TYR A 166 -13.54 22.57 -13.00
C TYR A 166 -12.02 22.49 -13.00
N ASP A 167 -11.50 21.30 -12.72
CA ASP A 167 -10.10 20.99 -12.86
C ASP A 167 -9.94 19.63 -13.57
N PRO A 168 -9.34 19.59 -14.78
CA PRO A 168 -9.13 18.35 -15.51
C PRO A 168 -8.21 17.36 -14.77
N MET A 169 -7.40 17.81 -13.80
CA MET A 169 -6.52 16.96 -13.00
C MET A 169 -7.29 15.83 -12.29
N PHE A 170 -8.56 16.07 -11.91
CA PHE A 170 -9.43 15.07 -11.28
C PHE A 170 -9.76 13.87 -12.19
N ARG A 171 -9.41 13.95 -13.48
CA ARG A 171 -9.52 12.88 -14.46
C ARG A 171 -8.16 12.31 -14.87
N THR A 172 -7.12 12.55 -14.08
CA THR A 172 -5.75 12.09 -14.34
C THR A 172 -5.12 11.47 -13.10
N THR A 173 -4.00 10.77 -13.27
CA THR A 173 -3.23 10.20 -12.15
C THR A 173 -2.46 11.23 -11.32
N GLN A 174 -2.36 12.48 -11.80
CA GLN A 174 -1.63 13.54 -11.10
C GLN A 174 -2.21 13.87 -9.73
N LEU A 175 -3.52 13.69 -9.54
CA LEU A 175 -4.17 13.87 -8.24
C LEU A 175 -3.58 12.95 -7.15
N CYS A 176 -3.11 11.75 -7.54
CA CYS A 176 -2.56 10.75 -6.63
C CYS A 176 -1.03 10.86 -6.48
N TYR A 177 -0.35 11.51 -7.43
CA TYR A 177 1.10 11.50 -7.60
C TYR A 177 1.86 12.04 -6.38
N ARG A 178 1.35 13.09 -5.74
CA ARG A 178 1.98 13.73 -4.58
C ARG A 178 2.30 12.72 -3.48
N CYS A 179 1.34 11.87 -3.12
CA CYS A 179 1.48 10.94 -2.00
C CYS A 179 1.88 9.51 -2.44
N HIS A 180 1.48 9.07 -3.64
CA HIS A 180 1.72 7.70 -4.14
C HIS A 180 2.94 7.56 -5.06
N SER A 181 3.81 8.58 -5.08
CA SER A 181 5.08 8.55 -5.83
C SER A 181 6.22 9.03 -4.93
N VAL A 182 6.61 8.23 -3.95
CA VAL A 182 7.67 8.62 -3.01
C VAL A 182 9.03 8.21 -3.58
N VAL A 183 9.99 9.14 -3.63
CA VAL A 183 11.31 8.89 -4.26
C VAL A 183 12.34 8.41 -3.23
N GLY A 184 13.46 7.84 -3.71
CA GLY A 184 14.63 7.58 -2.86
C GLY A 184 15.44 8.86 -2.61
N GLY A 185 16.04 8.97 -1.42
CA GLY A 185 16.93 10.04 -1.02
C GLY A 185 18.42 9.66 -1.04
N PRO A 186 19.30 10.52 -0.50
CA PRO A 186 20.71 10.22 -0.35
C PRO A 186 20.94 8.90 0.41
N ALA A 187 21.86 8.06 -0.09
CA ALA A 187 22.15 6.72 0.46
C ALA A 187 20.94 5.77 0.53
N GLN A 188 19.94 5.99 -0.33
CA GLN A 188 18.79 5.11 -0.52
C GLN A 188 18.72 4.65 -1.98
N PHE A 189 19.03 3.39 -2.20
CA PHE A 189 19.20 2.77 -3.51
C PHE A 189 18.03 1.82 -3.78
N TYR A 190 16.94 2.38 -4.30
CA TYR A 190 15.74 1.66 -4.70
C TYR A 190 15.62 1.56 -6.23
N ASN A 191 14.93 0.52 -6.70
CA ASN A 191 14.51 0.43 -8.09
C ASN A 191 13.06 0.94 -8.26
N GLY A 192 12.89 2.27 -8.23
CA GLY A 192 11.59 2.94 -8.35
C GLY A 192 11.06 3.64 -7.10
N GLY A 193 11.86 3.73 -6.03
CA GLY A 193 11.51 4.37 -4.75
C GLY A 193 10.99 3.40 -3.69
N PRO A 194 10.89 3.83 -2.42
CA PRO A 194 10.37 3.01 -1.34
C PRO A 194 8.88 2.68 -1.54
N CYS A 195 8.07 3.67 -1.90
CA CYS A 195 6.63 3.52 -2.19
C CYS A 195 6.33 4.03 -3.60
N GLY A 196 6.88 3.35 -4.61
CA GLY A 196 6.86 3.73 -6.02
C GLY A 196 5.63 3.28 -6.81
N THR A 197 4.41 3.42 -6.28
CA THR A 197 3.21 2.92 -6.99
C THR A 197 2.96 3.63 -8.31
N TYR A 198 3.14 4.96 -8.34
CA TYR A 198 2.98 5.73 -9.57
C TYR A 198 3.95 5.30 -10.68
N PRO A 199 5.28 5.22 -10.47
CA PRO A 199 6.20 4.79 -11.53
C PRO A 199 5.98 3.32 -11.93
N GLU A 200 5.51 2.46 -11.03
CA GLU A 200 5.13 1.08 -11.38
C GLU A 200 3.92 1.00 -12.33
N TYR A 201 3.04 2.01 -12.29
CA TYR A 201 1.82 2.07 -13.10
C TYR A 201 1.97 2.90 -14.38
N GLU A 202 2.75 4.00 -14.35
CA GLU A 202 2.67 5.06 -15.37
C GLU A 202 3.07 4.61 -16.78
N ASP A 203 3.81 3.51 -16.87
CA ASP A 203 4.23 2.87 -18.11
C ASP A 203 3.60 1.48 -18.32
N GLY A 204 2.65 1.10 -17.47
CA GLY A 204 2.00 -0.20 -17.45
C GLY A 204 0.93 -0.39 -18.53
N TYR A 205 0.64 -1.66 -18.80
CA TYR A 205 -0.36 -2.13 -19.78
C TYR A 205 -1.72 -1.43 -19.63
N TRP A 206 -2.25 -1.33 -18.40
CA TRP A 206 -3.59 -0.80 -18.15
C TRP A 206 -3.79 0.64 -18.58
N LYS A 207 -2.77 1.48 -18.41
CA LYS A 207 -2.79 2.87 -18.90
C LYS A 207 -2.70 2.91 -20.42
N LYS A 208 -1.74 2.18 -21.01
CA LYS A 208 -1.43 2.22 -22.45
C LYS A 208 -2.55 1.63 -23.31
N GLU A 209 -3.08 0.48 -22.92
CA GLU A 209 -4.02 -0.30 -23.74
C GLU A 209 -5.48 -0.05 -23.38
N ARG A 210 -5.78 0.35 -22.13
CA ARG A 210 -7.17 0.56 -21.66
C ARG A 210 -7.47 2.00 -21.27
N GLY A 211 -6.47 2.88 -21.17
CA GLY A 211 -6.66 4.25 -20.70
C GLY A 211 -7.11 4.34 -19.23
N PHE A 212 -6.99 3.26 -18.47
CA PHE A 212 -7.40 3.25 -17.06
C PHE A 212 -6.43 4.07 -16.23
N ILE A 213 -6.97 4.87 -15.32
CA ILE A 213 -6.25 5.69 -14.34
C ILE A 213 -6.45 5.11 -12.93
N CYS A 214 -5.74 5.64 -11.93
CA CYS A 214 -5.88 5.21 -10.53
C CYS A 214 -7.35 5.17 -10.09
N GLN A 215 -8.09 6.24 -10.44
CA GLN A 215 -9.52 6.39 -10.13
C GLN A 215 -10.40 5.36 -10.82
N SER A 216 -10.00 4.79 -11.98
CA SER A 216 -10.79 3.78 -12.68
C SER A 216 -11.06 2.54 -11.81
N CYS A 217 -10.09 2.16 -10.98
CA CYS A 217 -10.18 0.96 -10.14
C CYS A 217 -10.34 1.31 -8.64
N HIS A 218 -9.68 2.36 -8.14
CA HIS A 218 -9.74 2.74 -6.72
C HIS A 218 -10.88 3.72 -6.37
N MET A 219 -11.49 4.34 -7.38
CA MET A 219 -12.71 5.14 -7.23
C MET A 219 -13.78 4.70 -8.25
N PRO A 220 -14.36 3.50 -8.06
CA PRO A 220 -15.27 2.89 -9.02
C PRO A 220 -16.41 3.83 -9.43
N GLU A 221 -16.83 3.71 -10.69
CA GLU A 221 -17.90 4.54 -11.22
C GLU A 221 -19.24 4.19 -10.59
N ILE A 222 -20.05 5.23 -10.35
CA ILE A 222 -21.41 5.09 -9.84
C ILE A 222 -22.27 6.19 -10.45
N GLU A 223 -23.51 5.85 -10.80
CA GLU A 223 -24.51 6.83 -11.22
C GLU A 223 -25.36 7.21 -10.01
N ARG A 224 -25.20 8.46 -9.55
CA ARG A 224 -25.98 9.02 -8.43
C ARG A 224 -25.88 10.55 -8.41
N PRO A 225 -26.72 11.24 -7.63
CA PRO A 225 -26.47 12.64 -7.29
C PRO A 225 -25.15 12.79 -6.52
N VAL A 226 -24.38 13.84 -6.82
CA VAL A 226 -23.16 14.17 -6.05
C VAL A 226 -23.51 14.71 -4.66
N ALA A 227 -24.62 15.44 -4.56
CA ALA A 227 -25.18 15.99 -3.33
C ALA A 227 -26.68 15.70 -3.27
N ILE A 228 -27.25 15.72 -2.06
CA ILE A 228 -28.71 15.61 -1.84
C ILE A 228 -29.44 16.67 -2.67
N GLY A 229 -30.46 16.24 -3.41
CA GLY A 229 -31.26 17.12 -4.28
C GLY A 229 -30.57 17.57 -5.57
N GLY A 230 -29.33 17.16 -5.81
CA GLY A 230 -28.60 17.44 -7.04
C GLY A 230 -29.03 16.53 -8.22
N PRO A 231 -28.61 16.88 -9.46
CA PRO A 231 -28.85 16.03 -10.62
C PRO A 231 -28.06 14.71 -10.51
N VAL A 232 -28.66 13.63 -11.01
CA VAL A 232 -27.97 12.34 -11.17
C VAL A 232 -26.89 12.47 -12.25
N ARG A 233 -25.67 11.99 -11.96
CA ARG A 233 -24.54 12.03 -12.88
C ARG A 233 -23.66 10.79 -12.70
N GLN A 234 -22.83 10.51 -13.71
CA GLN A 234 -21.76 9.53 -13.57
C GLN A 234 -20.64 10.12 -12.70
N GLY A 235 -20.61 9.70 -11.44
CA GLY A 235 -19.62 10.07 -10.44
C GLY A 235 -18.68 8.91 -10.10
N ARG A 236 -18.00 9.03 -8.96
CA ARG A 236 -17.05 8.03 -8.46
C ARG A 236 -17.22 7.83 -6.96
N GLN A 237 -16.99 6.59 -6.53
CA GLN A 237 -17.01 6.21 -5.12
C GLN A 237 -15.69 6.60 -4.43
N HIS A 238 -15.78 7.08 -3.19
CA HIS A 238 -14.63 7.54 -2.40
C HIS A 238 -14.18 6.45 -1.41
N LEU A 239 -13.88 5.25 -1.92
CA LEU A 239 -13.58 4.06 -1.12
C LEU A 239 -12.08 3.75 -0.97
N TRP A 240 -11.30 3.94 -2.05
CA TRP A 240 -9.86 3.64 -2.14
C TRP A 240 -9.44 2.30 -1.52
N ARG A 241 -10.21 1.24 -1.79
CA ARG A 241 -9.87 -0.11 -1.29
C ARG A 241 -8.50 -0.54 -1.83
N GLY A 242 -7.74 -1.22 -0.98
CA GLY A 242 -6.36 -1.64 -1.24
C GLY A 242 -5.95 -2.80 -0.34
N GLY A 243 -4.71 -2.82 0.14
CA GLY A 243 -4.17 -3.95 0.91
C GLY A 243 -4.81 -4.18 2.29
N HIS A 244 -5.61 -3.25 2.81
CA HIS A 244 -6.41 -3.44 4.03
C HIS A 244 -7.80 -4.04 3.76
N ASP A 245 -8.14 -4.31 2.49
CA ASP A 245 -9.40 -4.92 2.09
C ASP A 245 -9.13 -6.29 1.43
N PRO A 246 -9.42 -7.41 2.11
CA PRO A 246 -9.19 -8.75 1.55
C PRO A 246 -9.93 -9.02 0.25
N ALA A 247 -11.11 -8.45 0.05
CA ALA A 247 -11.86 -8.62 -1.19
C ALA A 247 -11.19 -7.87 -2.34
N MET A 248 -10.58 -6.71 -2.09
CA MET A 248 -9.78 -6.00 -3.09
C MET A 248 -8.54 -6.79 -3.50
N VAL A 249 -7.81 -7.36 -2.53
CA VAL A 249 -6.62 -8.17 -2.87
C VAL A 249 -7.00 -9.43 -3.64
N LYS A 250 -8.09 -10.11 -3.27
CA LYS A 250 -8.63 -11.25 -4.02
C LYS A 250 -8.99 -10.90 -5.47
N ARG A 251 -9.55 -9.70 -5.72
CA ARG A 251 -9.83 -9.21 -7.08
C ARG A 251 -8.57 -8.89 -7.88
N ALA A 252 -7.46 -8.59 -7.22
CA ALA A 252 -6.20 -8.22 -7.90
C ALA A 252 -5.42 -9.44 -8.43
N ILE A 253 -5.69 -10.64 -7.91
CA ILE A 253 -4.97 -11.87 -8.28
C ILE A 253 -5.86 -12.85 -9.03
N ASP A 254 -5.21 -13.70 -9.82
CA ASP A 254 -5.76 -14.98 -10.26
C ASP A 254 -4.84 -16.11 -9.75
N VAL A 255 -5.43 -17.24 -9.39
CA VAL A 255 -4.70 -18.41 -8.86
C VAL A 255 -5.17 -19.64 -9.60
N GLN A 256 -4.24 -20.29 -10.30
CA GLN A 256 -4.49 -21.52 -11.03
C GLN A 256 -3.64 -22.63 -10.41
N VAL A 257 -4.21 -23.81 -10.23
CA VAL A 257 -3.49 -24.95 -9.66
C VAL A 257 -3.66 -26.17 -10.56
N VAL A 258 -2.53 -26.79 -10.91
CA VAL A 258 -2.47 -28.01 -11.71
C VAL A 258 -1.69 -29.07 -10.94
N ALA A 259 -2.11 -30.32 -11.04
CA ALA A 259 -1.46 -31.46 -10.41
C ALA A 259 -1.15 -32.56 -11.42
N GLU A 260 0.05 -33.14 -11.32
CA GLU A 260 0.56 -34.21 -12.18
C GLU A 260 1.16 -35.34 -11.33
N PRO A 261 0.72 -36.61 -11.49
CA PRO A 261 -0.42 -37.03 -12.29
C PRO A 261 -1.75 -36.49 -11.73
N ALA A 262 -2.79 -36.46 -12.57
CA ALA A 262 -4.11 -35.98 -12.17
C ALA A 262 -4.77 -36.84 -11.07
N GLU A 263 -4.47 -38.14 -11.09
CA GLU A 263 -4.97 -39.14 -10.15
C GLU A 263 -3.81 -39.91 -9.50
N PRO A 264 -3.08 -39.30 -8.55
CA PRO A 264 -1.93 -39.94 -7.94
C PRO A 264 -2.34 -41.12 -7.04
N THR A 265 -1.51 -42.16 -7.07
CA THR A 265 -1.63 -43.39 -6.29
C THR A 265 -0.42 -43.56 -5.35
N PRO A 266 -0.52 -44.43 -4.32
CA PRO A 266 0.60 -44.65 -3.42
C PRO A 266 1.88 -45.11 -4.16
N GLY A 267 2.99 -44.42 -3.91
CA GLY A 267 4.27 -44.61 -4.61
C GLY A 267 4.51 -43.66 -5.79
N ASP A 268 3.49 -42.93 -6.24
CA ASP A 268 3.67 -41.89 -7.25
C ASP A 268 4.37 -40.66 -6.67
N LYS A 269 5.16 -40.00 -7.51
CA LYS A 269 5.65 -38.66 -7.23
C LYS A 269 4.66 -37.65 -7.81
N VAL A 270 3.91 -36.98 -6.93
CA VAL A 270 3.00 -35.91 -7.33
C VAL A 270 3.75 -34.59 -7.42
N ARG A 271 3.52 -33.85 -8.51
CA ARG A 271 3.94 -32.48 -8.70
C ARG A 271 2.70 -31.59 -8.74
N VAL A 272 2.66 -30.57 -7.91
CA VAL A 272 1.60 -29.55 -7.92
C VAL A 272 2.20 -28.20 -8.25
N THR A 273 1.65 -27.54 -9.25
CA THR A 273 2.07 -26.21 -9.68
C THR A 273 0.94 -25.23 -9.44
N LEU A 274 1.21 -24.21 -8.61
CA LEU A 274 0.35 -23.06 -8.40
C LEU A 274 0.89 -21.88 -9.20
N THR A 275 0.09 -21.38 -10.14
CA THR A 275 0.39 -20.15 -10.89
C THR A 275 -0.34 -18.99 -10.24
N LEU A 276 0.42 -18.03 -9.71
CA LEU A 276 -0.11 -16.76 -9.19
C LEU A 276 0.04 -15.69 -10.26
N VAL A 277 -1.04 -14.98 -10.58
CA VAL A 277 -1.08 -13.94 -11.61
C VAL A 277 -1.45 -12.60 -10.99
N ASN A 278 -0.76 -11.53 -11.37
CA ASN A 278 -1.24 -10.17 -11.16
C ASN A 278 -2.29 -9.84 -12.24
N ALA A 279 -3.51 -10.33 -12.04
CA ALA A 279 -4.58 -10.28 -13.03
C ALA A 279 -5.31 -8.93 -13.08
N GLY A 280 -5.34 -8.20 -11.97
CA GLY A 280 -6.18 -7.01 -11.82
C GLY A 280 -5.44 -5.71 -11.53
N ALA A 281 -4.19 -5.76 -11.03
CA ALA A 281 -3.53 -4.54 -10.57
C ALA A 281 -2.83 -3.78 -11.71
N GLY A 282 -2.95 -2.44 -11.66
CA GLY A 282 -2.31 -1.48 -12.57
C GLY A 282 -0.80 -1.31 -12.40
N HIS A 283 -0.29 -1.76 -11.25
CA HIS A 283 1.07 -1.60 -10.74
C HIS A 283 1.63 -2.97 -10.31
N LYS A 284 2.84 -3.01 -9.75
CA LYS A 284 3.38 -4.26 -9.19
C LYS A 284 2.50 -4.77 -8.04
N LEU A 285 2.50 -6.09 -7.84
CA LEU A 285 1.75 -6.71 -6.76
C LEU A 285 2.72 -7.40 -5.76
N PRO A 286 2.71 -7.00 -4.47
CA PRO A 286 2.03 -5.83 -3.91
C PRO A 286 2.83 -4.52 -4.11
N THR A 287 2.14 -3.39 -4.25
CA THR A 287 2.76 -2.06 -4.33
C THR A 287 2.76 -1.35 -2.97
N GLY A 288 3.36 -0.16 -2.90
CA GLY A 288 3.37 0.69 -1.72
C GLY A 288 4.51 0.32 -0.77
N ASP A 289 4.19 0.19 0.51
CA ASP A 289 5.16 -0.13 1.56
C ASP A 289 5.95 -1.43 1.22
N PRO A 290 7.29 -1.42 1.30
CA PRO A 290 8.11 -2.58 0.99
C PRO A 290 7.93 -3.82 1.88
N ASP A 291 7.40 -3.68 3.10
CA ASP A 291 7.16 -4.82 4.00
C ASP A 291 5.99 -5.72 3.51
N ARG A 292 5.19 -5.22 2.55
CA ARG A 292 4.08 -5.96 1.93
C ARG A 292 4.60 -7.11 1.07
N HIS A 293 4.01 -8.29 1.23
CA HIS A 293 4.39 -9.48 0.47
C HIS A 293 3.26 -10.49 0.38
N PHE A 294 3.40 -11.48 -0.51
CA PHE A 294 2.60 -12.69 -0.51
C PHE A 294 3.45 -13.89 -0.10
N THR A 295 2.81 -14.87 0.52
CA THR A 295 3.36 -16.22 0.66
C THR A 295 2.51 -17.20 -0.13
N VAL A 296 3.17 -18.13 -0.81
CA VAL A 296 2.56 -19.30 -1.45
C VAL A 296 3.00 -20.51 -0.65
N GLU A 297 2.04 -21.24 -0.10
CA GLU A 297 2.24 -22.28 0.89
C GLU A 297 1.61 -23.59 0.39
N PHE A 298 2.40 -24.66 0.46
CA PHE A 298 1.98 -26.03 0.27
C PHE A 298 2.20 -26.79 1.57
N ALA A 299 1.25 -27.62 1.98
CA ALA A 299 1.44 -28.52 3.11
C ALA A 299 0.72 -29.85 2.87
N VAL A 300 1.34 -30.96 3.29
CA VAL A 300 0.66 -32.26 3.37
C VAL A 300 0.29 -32.50 4.83
N GLU A 301 -1.00 -32.68 5.09
CA GLU A 301 -1.54 -32.88 6.44
C GLU A 301 -2.14 -34.28 6.57
N ASP A 302 -2.02 -34.88 7.74
CA ASP A 302 -2.76 -36.09 8.10
C ASP A 302 -4.22 -35.79 8.50
N GLN A 303 -4.99 -36.83 8.79
CA GLN A 303 -6.40 -36.72 9.22
C GLN A 303 -6.60 -35.98 10.56
N ASN A 304 -5.54 -35.81 11.36
CA ASN A 304 -5.56 -35.07 12.62
C ASN A 304 -5.09 -33.61 12.44
N GLY A 305 -4.70 -33.21 11.22
CA GLY A 305 -4.16 -31.89 10.92
C GLY A 305 -2.67 -31.75 11.25
N ASN A 306 -1.94 -32.84 11.48
CA ASN A 306 -0.50 -32.78 11.65
C ASN A 306 0.16 -32.57 10.28
N VAL A 307 1.02 -31.55 10.18
CA VAL A 307 1.80 -31.27 8.98
C VAL A 307 2.94 -32.29 8.85
N LEU A 308 2.94 -33.05 7.75
CA LEU A 308 3.96 -34.04 7.40
C LEU A 308 5.07 -33.44 6.55
N GLU A 309 4.72 -32.53 5.65
CA GLU A 309 5.64 -31.84 4.75
C GLU A 309 5.09 -30.43 4.48
N GLN A 310 5.97 -29.43 4.33
CA GLN A 310 5.54 -28.08 3.98
C GLN A 310 6.60 -27.34 3.16
N GLN A 311 6.12 -26.50 2.24
CA GLN A 311 6.93 -25.57 1.46
C GLN A 311 6.27 -24.19 1.49
N SER A 312 7.08 -23.15 1.61
CA SER A 312 6.62 -21.77 1.57
C SER A 312 7.57 -20.92 0.74
N ASP A 313 7.01 -20.18 -0.21
CA ASP A 313 7.73 -19.25 -1.07
C ASP A 313 7.18 -17.83 -0.89
N THR A 314 8.07 -16.84 -0.84
CA THR A 314 7.72 -15.44 -0.63
C THR A 314 7.83 -14.62 -1.93
N MET A 315 6.83 -13.79 -2.18
CA MET A 315 6.82 -12.77 -3.23
C MET A 315 6.73 -11.37 -2.63
N GLY A 316 7.80 -10.59 -2.74
CA GLY A 316 7.89 -9.26 -2.13
C GLY A 316 9.18 -8.53 -2.50
N ARG A 317 9.60 -7.61 -1.63
CA ARG A 317 10.86 -6.87 -1.73
C ARG A 317 11.74 -7.17 -0.53
N TRP A 318 13.05 -7.22 -0.75
CA TRP A 318 14.04 -7.38 0.31
C TRP A 318 14.93 -6.16 0.35
N ILE A 319 14.84 -5.44 1.47
CA ILE A 319 15.59 -4.22 1.69
C ILE A 319 16.55 -4.41 2.85
N MET A 320 17.80 -4.07 2.63
CA MET A 320 18.75 -3.81 3.70
C MET A 320 18.54 -2.37 4.15
N TRP A 321 18.11 -2.17 5.40
CA TRP A 321 17.78 -0.82 5.92
C TRP A 321 18.98 -0.04 6.47
N GLN A 322 20.05 -0.73 6.85
CA GLN A 322 21.27 -0.15 7.42
C GLN A 322 22.49 -0.94 6.94
N PRO A 323 23.66 -0.29 6.77
CA PRO A 323 23.95 1.13 7.01
C PRO A 323 23.42 2.08 5.91
N ALA A 324 23.30 1.61 4.66
CA ALA A 324 22.56 2.32 3.62
C ALA A 324 21.24 1.60 3.37
N ILE A 325 20.27 2.29 2.79
CA ILE A 325 19.07 1.60 2.32
C ILE A 325 19.35 1.05 0.93
N ILE A 326 19.31 -0.27 0.77
CA ILE A 326 19.60 -0.94 -0.50
C ILE A 326 18.50 -1.96 -0.75
N GLU A 327 17.82 -1.82 -1.89
CA GLU A 327 16.96 -2.86 -2.42
C GLU A 327 17.83 -4.00 -2.97
N LEU A 328 17.84 -5.13 -2.26
CA LEU A 328 18.66 -6.29 -2.60
C LEU A 328 18.00 -7.15 -3.68
N TYR A 329 16.68 -7.27 -3.61
CA TYR A 329 15.91 -8.16 -4.47
C TYR A 329 14.44 -7.72 -4.51
N ASP A 330 13.83 -7.79 -5.69
CA ASP A 330 12.40 -7.56 -5.92
C ASP A 330 11.90 -8.62 -6.89
N ASN A 331 10.99 -9.47 -6.42
CA ASN A 331 10.36 -10.49 -7.24
C ASN A 331 8.85 -10.27 -7.34
N ARG A 332 8.34 -9.06 -7.09
CA ARG A 332 6.92 -8.77 -7.23
C ARG A 332 6.46 -8.90 -8.69
N LEU A 333 5.19 -9.24 -8.87
CA LEU A 333 4.62 -9.41 -10.20
C LEU A 333 4.25 -8.07 -10.82
N MET A 334 4.81 -7.78 -11.99
CA MET A 334 4.33 -6.71 -12.87
C MET A 334 2.87 -6.95 -13.28
N PRO A 335 2.13 -5.92 -13.75
CA PRO A 335 0.80 -6.10 -14.30
C PRO A 335 0.75 -7.23 -15.34
N LEU A 336 -0.22 -8.14 -15.22
CA LEU A 336 -0.42 -9.32 -16.07
C LEU A 336 0.71 -10.37 -16.05
N ALA A 337 1.76 -10.17 -15.26
CA ALA A 337 2.78 -11.20 -15.07
C ALA A 337 2.24 -12.31 -14.17
N SER A 338 2.73 -13.53 -14.41
CA SER A 338 2.49 -14.70 -13.58
C SER A 338 3.80 -15.29 -13.07
N ARG A 339 3.70 -16.10 -12.01
CA ARG A 339 4.78 -16.97 -11.55
C ARG A 339 4.23 -18.31 -11.10
N ASP A 340 4.96 -19.35 -11.47
CA ASP A 340 4.70 -20.71 -11.05
C ASP A 340 5.48 -21.06 -9.78
N TYR A 341 4.80 -21.72 -8.86
CA TYR A 341 5.35 -22.29 -7.64
C TYR A 341 5.07 -23.79 -7.66
N THR A 342 6.13 -24.59 -7.58
CA THR A 342 6.01 -26.04 -7.70
C THR A 342 6.36 -26.72 -6.40
N PHE A 343 5.50 -27.65 -6.00
CA PHE A 343 5.68 -28.54 -4.86
C PHE A 343 5.69 -29.98 -5.36
N GLU A 344 6.65 -30.77 -4.89
CA GLU A 344 6.76 -32.19 -5.23
C GLU A 344 6.72 -33.05 -3.96
N TYR A 345 5.96 -34.13 -4.00
CA TYR A 345 5.81 -35.03 -2.86
C TYR A 345 5.69 -36.48 -3.34
N GLU A 346 6.34 -37.40 -2.63
CA GLU A 346 6.22 -38.84 -2.87
C GLU A 346 5.09 -39.39 -2.01
N VAL A 347 4.03 -39.90 -2.64
CA VAL A 347 2.83 -40.35 -1.93
C VAL A 347 3.16 -41.63 -1.15
N PRO A 348 3.06 -41.64 0.19
CA PRO A 348 3.41 -42.81 0.98
C PRO A 348 2.39 -43.95 0.77
N LYS A 349 2.83 -45.18 1.07
CA LYS A 349 1.96 -46.37 1.04
C LYS A 349 0.74 -46.23 1.95
N ASP A 350 0.93 -45.59 3.10
CA ASP A 350 -0.14 -45.22 4.03
C ASP A 350 -0.57 -43.77 3.78
N SER A 351 -1.23 -43.54 2.65
CA SER A 351 -1.69 -42.20 2.22
C SER A 351 -3.18 -41.97 2.48
N ALA A 352 -3.85 -42.92 3.14
CA ALA A 352 -5.26 -42.80 3.48
C ALA A 352 -5.47 -41.60 4.41
N GLY A 353 -6.35 -40.69 4.02
CA GLY A 353 -6.66 -39.49 4.82
C GLY A 353 -5.66 -38.35 4.70
N LEU A 354 -4.59 -38.48 3.90
CA LEU A 354 -3.68 -37.36 3.63
C LEU A 354 -4.35 -36.30 2.77
N ARG A 355 -4.08 -35.03 3.09
CA ARG A 355 -4.61 -33.87 2.38
C ARG A 355 -3.48 -32.97 1.93
N LEU A 356 -3.57 -32.45 0.71
CA LEU A 356 -2.74 -31.35 0.25
C LEU A 356 -3.47 -30.03 0.52
N LEU A 357 -2.87 -29.19 1.34
CA LEU A 357 -3.23 -27.79 1.51
C LEU A 357 -2.42 -26.93 0.53
N THR A 358 -3.12 -26.12 -0.25
CA THR A 358 -2.54 -25.06 -1.09
C THR A 358 -3.11 -23.73 -0.62
N LYS A 359 -2.24 -22.77 -0.34
CA LYS A 359 -2.63 -21.51 0.30
C LYS A 359 -1.82 -20.35 -0.27
N VAL A 360 -2.49 -19.23 -0.51
CA VAL A 360 -1.84 -17.95 -0.81
C VAL A 360 -2.30 -16.94 0.25
N ARG A 361 -1.34 -16.30 0.91
CA ARG A 361 -1.60 -15.26 1.90
C ARG A 361 -1.00 -13.95 1.44
N TYR A 362 -1.70 -12.87 1.73
CA TYR A 362 -1.19 -11.53 1.62
C TYR A 362 -0.82 -11.01 3.01
N HIS A 363 0.31 -10.31 3.10
CA HIS A 363 0.84 -9.76 4.33
C HIS A 363 1.07 -8.26 4.13
N ILE A 364 0.57 -7.45 5.06
CA ILE A 364 0.87 -6.02 5.17
C ILE A 364 2.31 -5.84 5.68
N GLN A 365 2.72 -6.69 6.61
CA GLN A 365 4.05 -6.73 7.21
C GLN A 365 4.35 -8.16 7.70
N SER A 366 5.62 -8.46 7.97
CA SER A 366 6.00 -9.76 8.53
C SER A 366 5.65 -9.89 10.01
N GLU A 367 5.53 -11.14 10.49
CA GLU A 367 5.35 -11.45 11.91
C GLU A 367 6.40 -10.78 12.80
N ARG A 368 7.66 -10.88 12.39
CA ARG A 368 8.79 -10.28 13.12
C ARG A 368 8.64 -8.76 13.24
N GLN A 369 8.18 -8.11 12.18
CA GLN A 369 7.96 -6.67 12.16
C GLN A 369 6.79 -6.30 13.05
N HIS A 370 5.68 -7.04 12.97
CA HIS A 370 4.52 -6.85 13.82
C HIS A 370 4.89 -6.95 15.31
N GLN A 371 5.57 -8.02 15.70
CA GLN A 371 6.02 -8.20 17.08
C GLN A 371 6.98 -7.09 17.53
N MET A 372 7.89 -6.65 16.65
CA MET A 372 8.80 -5.55 16.95
C MET A 372 8.07 -4.22 17.19
N LEU A 373 7.00 -3.93 16.44
CA LEU A 373 6.17 -2.76 16.64
C LEU A 373 5.37 -2.83 17.96
N ILE A 374 4.89 -4.01 18.35
CA ILE A 374 4.24 -4.24 19.65
C ILE A 374 5.25 -4.00 20.77
N ASP A 375 6.40 -4.68 20.73
CA ASP A 375 7.36 -4.72 21.83
C ASP A 375 8.04 -3.37 22.09
N ARG A 376 8.23 -2.56 21.04
CA ARG A 376 9.09 -1.36 21.10
C ARG A 376 8.40 -0.04 20.76
N TYR A 377 7.30 -0.09 20.02
CA TYR A 377 6.71 1.11 19.41
C TYR A 377 5.21 1.26 19.67
N GLY A 378 4.67 0.49 20.61
CA GLY A 378 3.32 0.70 21.15
C GLY A 378 2.19 0.35 20.18
N LEU A 379 2.42 -0.56 19.23
CA LEU A 379 1.33 -1.09 18.41
C LEU A 379 0.34 -1.85 19.29
N THR A 380 -0.90 -1.36 19.37
CA THR A 380 -1.98 -1.95 20.18
C THR A 380 -3.07 -2.63 19.34
N ALA A 381 -3.00 -2.49 18.02
CA ALA A 381 -4.02 -2.98 17.11
C ALA A 381 -4.06 -4.50 17.06
N GLN A 382 -5.28 -5.05 17.06
CA GLN A 382 -5.53 -6.45 16.70
C GLN A 382 -5.93 -6.61 15.23
N ASP A 383 -5.81 -5.53 14.43
CA ASP A 383 -6.15 -5.56 13.03
C ASP A 383 -5.31 -6.61 12.28
N PRO A 384 -5.91 -7.36 11.36
CA PRO A 384 -5.21 -8.39 10.63
C PRO A 384 -4.11 -7.77 9.76
N TYR A 385 -2.85 -8.06 10.10
CA TYR A 385 -1.68 -7.69 9.30
C TYR A 385 -1.36 -8.70 8.20
N HIS A 386 -2.13 -9.79 8.12
CA HIS A 386 -2.11 -10.73 7.00
C HIS A 386 -3.48 -11.38 6.82
N PHE A 387 -3.78 -11.88 5.64
CA PHE A 387 -5.00 -12.67 5.41
C PHE A 387 -4.85 -13.63 4.23
N THR A 388 -5.61 -14.71 4.28
CA THR A 388 -5.66 -15.73 3.24
C THR A 388 -6.50 -15.26 2.06
N VAL A 389 -5.89 -15.22 0.88
CA VAL A 389 -6.54 -14.79 -0.36
C VAL A 389 -6.96 -15.97 -1.24
N TYR A 390 -6.29 -17.12 -1.08
CA TYR A 390 -6.66 -18.40 -1.69
C TYR A 390 -6.35 -19.54 -0.72
N GLU A 391 -7.25 -20.52 -0.63
CA GLU A 391 -7.03 -21.75 0.15
C GLU A 391 -7.82 -22.91 -0.47
N ARG A 392 -7.17 -24.06 -0.63
CA ARG A 392 -7.80 -25.34 -0.95
C ARG A 392 -7.10 -26.45 -0.19
N ALA A 393 -7.88 -27.27 0.51
CA ALA A 393 -7.42 -28.47 1.18
C ALA A 393 -8.11 -29.69 0.55
N VAL A 394 -7.37 -30.48 -0.21
CA VAL A 394 -7.91 -31.56 -1.07
C VAL A 394 -7.27 -32.90 -0.73
N PRO A 395 -7.94 -34.04 -0.92
CA PRO A 395 -7.31 -35.35 -0.76
C PRO A 395 -6.06 -35.49 -1.63
N LEU A 396 -4.98 -36.04 -1.09
CA LEU A 396 -3.72 -36.20 -1.83
C LEU A 396 -3.78 -37.32 -2.87
N THR A 397 -4.74 -38.25 -2.75
CA THR A 397 -4.98 -39.38 -3.66
C THR A 397 -6.36 -39.29 -4.30
N GLY A 398 -6.58 -40.01 -5.40
CA GLY A 398 -7.82 -39.92 -6.19
C GLY A 398 -7.79 -38.72 -7.15
N ASN A 399 -8.95 -38.14 -7.52
CA ASN A 399 -9.03 -37.06 -8.52
C ASN A 399 -8.52 -35.69 -8.02
N LEU A 400 -7.22 -35.62 -7.76
CA LEU A 400 -6.52 -34.44 -7.26
C LEU A 400 -6.70 -33.25 -8.21
N ALA A 401 -6.46 -33.44 -9.51
CA ALA A 401 -6.60 -32.36 -10.48
C ALA A 401 -8.03 -31.82 -10.58
N GLY A 402 -9.04 -32.70 -10.52
CA GLY A 402 -10.45 -32.30 -10.56
C GLY A 402 -10.85 -31.41 -9.39
N HIS A 403 -10.21 -31.54 -8.22
CA HIS A 403 -10.46 -30.65 -7.09
C HIS A 403 -9.98 -29.20 -7.32
N PHE A 404 -9.09 -28.98 -8.29
CA PHE A 404 -8.62 -27.65 -8.67
C PHE A 404 -9.38 -27.04 -9.87
N GLN A 405 -10.19 -27.83 -10.59
CA GLN A 405 -10.90 -27.39 -11.81
C GLN A 405 -12.19 -26.59 -11.57
N ASN A 406 -12.62 -26.40 -10.32
CA ASN A 406 -13.77 -25.53 -10.00
C ASN A 406 -13.37 -24.05 -10.01
N ASN A 407 -13.43 -23.47 -11.21
CA ASN A 407 -13.34 -22.04 -11.48
C ASN A 407 -14.41 -21.27 -10.71
N GLY A 408 -14.00 -20.42 -9.79
CA GLY A 408 -14.86 -19.37 -9.26
C GLY A 408 -14.02 -18.16 -8.85
N PRO A 409 -14.52 -16.93 -9.02
CA PRO A 409 -15.25 -16.40 -10.17
C PRO A 409 -14.31 -16.21 -11.37
N ASN A 410 -14.86 -16.01 -12.57
CA ASN A 410 -14.13 -15.49 -13.74
C ASN A 410 -13.16 -14.37 -13.31
N ALA A 411 -11.99 -14.32 -13.95
CA ALA A 411 -11.03 -13.23 -13.87
C ALA A 411 -11.72 -11.88 -14.17
N HIS A 412 -12.42 -11.35 -13.18
CA HIS A 412 -12.92 -10.00 -13.20
C HIS A 412 -11.68 -9.16 -12.96
N LEU A 413 -11.13 -8.65 -14.06
CA LEU A 413 -10.12 -7.60 -14.07
C LEU A 413 -10.49 -6.64 -12.93
N ALA A 414 -9.60 -6.37 -11.98
CA ALA A 414 -9.92 -5.50 -10.83
C ALA A 414 -10.40 -4.09 -11.24
N CYS A 415 -10.28 -3.76 -12.53
CA CYS A 415 -10.70 -2.53 -13.17
C CYS A 415 -11.87 -2.69 -14.16
N ALA A 416 -12.46 -3.89 -14.30
CA ALA A 416 -13.68 -4.04 -15.08
C ALA A 416 -14.85 -3.45 -14.27
N THR A 417 -15.41 -2.36 -14.78
CA THR A 417 -16.82 -2.05 -14.52
C THR A 417 -17.65 -3.31 -14.78
N PRO A 418 -18.73 -3.58 -14.00
CA PRO A 418 -19.63 -4.66 -14.34
C PRO A 418 -20.02 -4.51 -15.81
N ASN A 419 -19.91 -5.59 -16.60
CA ASN A 419 -20.34 -5.60 -18.00
C ASN A 419 -21.68 -4.87 -18.10
N ARG A 420 -21.70 -3.72 -18.77
CA ARG A 420 -22.95 -3.12 -19.23
C ARG A 420 -23.48 -4.09 -20.28
N GLY A 421 -24.47 -4.90 -19.88
CA GLY A 421 -25.23 -5.73 -20.80
C GLY A 421 -25.95 -4.90 -21.85
#